data_AF-A0A963AFE6-F1
#
_entry.id   AF-A0A963AFE6-F1
#
_cell.length_a   1.000
_cell.length_b   1.000
_cell.length_c   1.000
_cell.angle_alpha   90.00
_cell.angle_beta   90.00
_cell.angle_gamma   90.00
#
_symmetry.space_group_name_H-M   'P 1'
#
loop_
_entity.id
_entity.type
_entity.pdbx_description
1 polymer ?
#
loop_
_entity_poly.entity_id
_entity_poly.type
_entity_poly.pdbx_seq_one_letter_code
_entity_poly.pdbx_strand_id
1 'polypeptide(L)'
;MRRSGIKTVWYLLWILAGSELLATTLPMALPEGECRWLLATLCLTSALVLLYSRGSEPPLAPGQLQSALLAGLGVLAVLTWHLPVTYIATHSLHFQLALGVGILVFSAGGLIQLLTRFTDDPPFSSWMIFCLAVLLASAPLWTGPAVDLIPSPLWGTNLIIAFSPLSYLASLAEWDYLRGEWFYRHSPFGGLRYEYPSAAIASIVYVGIGLVSRYLANLLNRPSATTDARAGISQATP
;
A
#
# COMPACT_ATOMS: atom_id res chain seq x y z
N MET A 1 29.67 0.89 -10.24
CA MET A 1 28.93 -0.10 -9.42
C MET A 1 28.84 0.18 -7.90
N ARG A 2 29.33 1.30 -7.32
CA ARG A 2 29.30 1.51 -5.84
C ARG A 2 28.29 2.53 -5.27
N ARG A 3 27.42 3.12 -6.08
CA ARG A 3 26.47 4.18 -5.63
C ARG A 3 25.13 3.67 -5.08
N SER A 4 24.86 2.36 -5.13
CA SER A 4 23.57 1.83 -4.64
C SER A 4 23.51 1.81 -3.09
N GLY A 5 24.55 1.39 -2.39
CA GLY A 5 24.53 1.21 -0.94
C GLY A 5 24.13 2.47 -0.13
N ILE A 6 24.59 3.65 -0.55
CA ILE A 6 24.31 4.92 0.17
C ILE A 6 22.83 5.28 0.14
N LYS A 7 22.12 5.02 -0.97
CA LYS A 7 20.68 5.30 -1.06
C LYS A 7 19.87 4.38 -0.13
N THR A 8 20.32 3.13 0.08
CA THR A 8 19.67 2.17 0.99
C THR A 8 19.66 2.65 2.43
N VAL A 9 20.80 3.15 2.88
CA VAL A 9 20.96 3.64 4.25
C VAL A 9 20.09 4.87 4.47
N TRP A 10 20.03 5.78 3.49
CA TRP A 10 19.18 6.97 3.58
C TRP A 10 17.68 6.65 3.67
N TYR A 11 17.16 5.70 2.89
CA TYR A 11 15.73 5.34 2.98
C TYR A 11 15.38 4.56 4.25
N LEU A 12 16.25 3.66 4.70
CA LEU A 12 16.09 2.99 5.98
C LEU A 12 16.10 3.99 7.15
N LEU A 13 16.99 4.99 7.10
CA LEU A 13 17.03 6.08 8.07
C LEU A 13 15.77 6.94 8.02
N TRP A 14 15.19 7.20 6.85
CA TRP A 14 13.92 7.94 6.74
C TRP A 14 12.71 7.15 7.23
N ILE A 15 12.68 5.83 7.02
CA ILE A 15 11.63 4.95 7.56
C ILE A 15 11.76 4.85 9.08
N LEU A 16 12.98 4.68 9.60
CA LEU A 16 13.27 4.68 11.03
C LEU A 16 12.94 6.03 11.66
N ALA A 17 13.39 7.15 11.08
CA ALA A 17 13.10 8.49 11.58
C ALA A 17 11.61 8.84 11.48
N GLY A 18 10.93 8.47 10.40
CA GLY A 18 9.48 8.62 10.27
C GLY A 18 8.72 7.76 11.28
N SER A 19 9.23 6.58 11.59
CA SER A 19 8.65 5.69 12.60
C SER A 19 8.83 6.21 14.02
N GLU A 20 10.00 6.76 14.35
CA GLU A 20 10.26 7.39 15.64
C GLU A 20 9.50 8.70 15.79
N LEU A 21 9.39 9.51 14.73
CA LEU A 21 8.62 10.74 14.74
C LEU A 21 7.13 10.46 14.94
N LEU A 22 6.57 9.43 14.30
CA LEU A 22 5.18 9.00 14.54
C LEU A 22 5.00 8.37 15.93
N ALA A 23 5.96 7.59 16.41
CA ALA A 23 5.93 7.00 17.75
C ALA A 23 5.99 8.05 18.87
N THR A 24 6.63 9.20 18.61
CA THR A 24 6.79 10.29 19.59
C THR A 24 5.70 11.36 19.52
N THR A 25 4.94 11.44 18.42
CA THR A 25 3.90 12.48 18.22
C THR A 25 2.47 12.00 18.41
N LEU A 26 2.22 10.69 18.43
CA LEU A 26 0.91 10.14 18.76
C LEU A 26 0.67 10.18 20.28
N PRO A 27 -0.33 10.93 20.78
CA PRO A 27 -0.63 11.01 22.20
C PRO A 27 -1.00 9.63 22.76
N MET A 28 -0.33 9.27 23.85
CA MET A 28 -0.41 8.01 24.59
C MET A 28 -1.81 7.73 25.15
N ALA A 29 -2.72 7.21 24.32
CA ALA A 29 -4.04 6.74 24.77
C ALA A 29 -4.32 5.27 24.46
N LEU A 30 -3.42 4.57 23.75
CA LEU A 30 -3.47 3.12 23.56
C LEU A 30 -2.44 2.44 24.49
N PRO A 31 -2.70 1.21 24.98
CA PRO A 31 -1.71 0.45 25.74
C PRO A 31 -0.39 0.43 24.97
N GLU A 32 0.74 0.77 25.63
CA GLU A 32 2.05 1.05 25.00
C GLU A 32 2.57 -0.02 24.01
N GLY A 33 2.01 -1.23 24.04
CA GLY A 33 2.31 -2.29 23.08
C GLY A 33 1.70 -2.08 21.69
N GLU A 34 0.46 -1.61 21.58
CA GLU A 34 -0.32 -1.70 20.33
C GLU A 34 0.10 -0.67 19.28
N CYS A 35 0.43 0.57 19.70
CA CYS A 35 0.95 1.61 18.80
C CYS A 35 2.31 1.25 18.18
N ARG A 36 3.19 0.56 18.93
CA ARG A 36 4.51 0.16 18.45
C ARG A 36 4.42 -0.90 17.36
N TRP A 37 3.44 -1.79 17.45
CA TRP A 37 3.23 -2.85 16.46
C TRP A 37 2.62 -2.32 15.16
N LEU A 38 1.70 -1.36 15.21
CA LEU A 38 1.10 -0.78 14.00
C LEU A 38 2.14 -0.01 13.17
N LEU A 39 3.01 0.73 13.86
CA LEU A 39 4.20 1.36 13.29
C LEU A 39 5.21 0.34 12.75
N ALA A 40 5.53 -0.70 13.52
CA ALA A 40 6.42 -1.76 13.05
C ALA A 40 5.87 -2.48 11.81
N THR A 41 4.55 -2.70 11.72
CA THR A 41 3.89 -3.35 10.58
C THR A 41 3.91 -2.46 9.34
N LEU A 42 3.62 -1.16 9.50
CA LEU A 42 3.72 -0.16 8.43
C LEU A 42 5.16 0.00 7.95
N CYS A 43 6.14 0.03 8.85
CA CYS A 43 7.56 0.10 8.52
C CYS A 43 8.06 -1.18 7.86
N LEU A 44 7.63 -2.35 8.33
CA LEU A 44 7.99 -3.65 7.76
C LEU A 44 7.44 -3.78 6.34
N THR A 45 6.20 -3.37 6.10
CA THR A 45 5.63 -3.42 4.75
C THR A 45 6.14 -2.35 3.82
N SER A 46 6.43 -1.15 4.31
CA SER A 46 7.17 -0.14 3.55
C SER A 46 8.57 -0.66 3.19
N ALA A 47 9.25 -1.32 4.13
CA ALA A 47 10.56 -1.94 3.91
C ALA A 47 10.49 -3.12 2.93
N LEU A 48 9.46 -3.97 3.00
CA LEU A 48 9.27 -5.10 2.09
C LEU A 48 8.95 -4.62 0.67
N VAL A 49 8.11 -3.60 0.50
CA VAL A 49 7.84 -2.98 -0.81
C VAL A 49 9.11 -2.37 -1.39
N LEU A 50 9.92 -1.70 -0.57
CA LEU A 50 11.17 -1.08 -0.99
C LEU A 50 12.26 -2.12 -1.31
N LEU A 51 12.39 -3.17 -0.51
CA LEU A 51 13.30 -4.30 -0.77
C LEU A 51 12.90 -5.03 -2.05
N TYR A 52 11.60 -5.19 -2.27
CA TYR A 52 11.03 -5.81 -3.46
C TYR A 52 11.30 -4.98 -4.73
N SER A 53 11.20 -3.64 -4.64
CA SER A 53 11.44 -2.73 -5.77
C SER A 53 12.90 -2.70 -6.27
N ARG A 54 13.83 -3.28 -5.50
CA ARG A 54 15.27 -3.08 -5.69
C ARG A 54 16.05 -4.32 -6.12
N GLY A 55 15.41 -5.50 -6.07
CA GLY A 55 16.10 -6.78 -6.09
C GLY A 55 16.31 -7.46 -7.45
N SER A 56 15.87 -6.88 -8.56
CA SER A 56 15.89 -7.63 -9.83
C SER A 56 16.45 -6.86 -11.01
N GLU A 57 17.74 -7.02 -11.21
CA GLU A 57 18.26 -7.15 -12.57
C GLU A 57 18.34 -8.67 -12.83
N PRO A 58 17.58 -9.24 -13.79
CA PRO A 58 16.70 -8.63 -14.80
C PRO A 58 15.31 -8.25 -14.24
N PRO A 59 14.46 -7.48 -14.96
CA PRO A 59 13.09 -7.17 -14.53
C PRO A 59 12.39 -8.44 -14.06
N LEU A 60 11.96 -8.49 -12.79
CA LEU A 60 11.23 -9.64 -12.24
C LEU A 60 10.17 -10.04 -13.27
N ALA A 61 10.26 -11.29 -13.74
CA ALA A 61 9.19 -11.86 -14.54
C ALA A 61 7.87 -11.62 -13.76
N PRO A 62 6.76 -11.27 -14.42
CA PRO A 62 5.46 -11.01 -13.79
C PRO A 62 5.04 -12.02 -12.71
N GLY A 63 5.57 -13.25 -12.77
CA GLY A 63 5.41 -14.32 -11.81
C GLY A 63 6.06 -14.11 -10.42
N GLN A 64 7.10 -13.30 -10.25
CA GLN A 64 7.75 -13.17 -8.94
C GLN A 64 7.01 -12.22 -7.97
N LEU A 65 6.17 -11.32 -8.49
CA LEU A 65 5.28 -10.47 -7.67
C LEU A 65 4.03 -11.27 -7.32
N GLN A 66 3.56 -12.09 -8.27
CA GLN A 66 2.54 -13.10 -8.01
C GLN A 66 3.00 -14.12 -6.97
N SER A 67 4.25 -14.60 -7.00
CA SER A 67 4.75 -15.57 -6.03
C SER A 67 4.90 -14.98 -4.63
N ALA A 68 5.36 -13.73 -4.50
CA ALA A 68 5.44 -13.07 -3.20
C ALA A 68 4.05 -12.84 -2.57
N LEU A 69 3.05 -12.52 -3.39
CA LEU A 69 1.68 -12.32 -2.93
C LEU A 69 0.91 -13.63 -2.70
N LEU A 70 1.11 -14.64 -3.53
CA LEU A 70 0.59 -15.99 -3.29
C LEU A 70 1.28 -16.64 -2.09
N ALA A 71 2.56 -16.34 -1.84
CA ALA A 71 3.26 -16.76 -0.63
C ALA A 71 2.70 -16.03 0.60
N GLY A 72 2.46 -14.72 0.52
CA GLY A 72 1.84 -13.95 1.62
C GLY A 72 0.41 -14.43 1.94
N LEU A 73 -0.42 -14.61 0.91
CA LEU A 73 -1.78 -15.15 1.04
C LEU A 73 -1.76 -16.63 1.48
N GLY A 74 -0.81 -17.42 1.00
CA GLY A 74 -0.61 -18.81 1.38
C GLY A 74 -0.18 -18.94 2.84
N VAL A 75 0.72 -18.08 3.31
CA VAL A 75 1.12 -18.00 4.73
C VAL A 75 -0.08 -17.58 5.59
N LEU A 76 -0.87 -16.59 5.17
CA LEU A 76 -2.11 -16.21 5.84
C LEU A 76 -3.11 -17.38 5.89
N ALA A 77 -3.31 -18.10 4.79
CA ALA A 77 -4.20 -19.26 4.71
C ALA A 77 -3.73 -20.43 5.59
N VAL A 78 -2.42 -20.73 5.60
CA VAL A 78 -1.79 -21.76 6.45
C VAL A 78 -1.90 -21.37 7.92
N LEU A 79 -1.66 -20.11 8.27
CA LEU A 79 -1.84 -19.60 9.63
C LEU A 79 -3.30 -19.71 10.07
N THR A 80 -4.28 -19.37 9.21
CA THR A 80 -5.70 -19.57 9.54
C THR A 80 -6.11 -21.04 9.64
N TRP A 81 -5.44 -21.94 8.92
CA TRP A 81 -5.75 -23.37 8.91
C TRP A 81 -5.18 -24.11 10.12
N HIS A 82 -4.01 -23.70 10.62
CA HIS A 82 -3.32 -24.37 11.72
C HIS A 82 -3.46 -23.69 13.08
N LEU A 83 -3.87 -22.43 13.14
CA LEU A 83 -4.11 -21.76 14.41
C LEU A 83 -5.47 -22.20 14.97
N PRO A 84 -5.54 -22.62 16.25
CA PRO A 84 -6.82 -22.94 16.86
C PRO A 84 -7.74 -21.70 16.83
N VAL A 85 -9.02 -21.91 16.59
CA VAL A 85 -10.04 -20.85 16.46
C VAL A 85 -10.01 -19.87 17.65
N THR A 86 -9.66 -20.34 18.84
CA THR A 86 -9.47 -19.54 20.05
C THR A 86 -8.28 -18.57 19.98
N TYR A 87 -7.21 -18.93 19.29
CA TYR A 87 -6.06 -18.05 19.06
C TYR A 87 -6.38 -16.96 18.05
N ILE A 88 -7.11 -17.30 16.98
CA ILE A 88 -7.60 -16.33 15.99
C ILE A 88 -8.60 -15.36 16.64
N ALA A 89 -9.49 -15.86 17.50
CA ALA A 89 -10.43 -15.03 18.23
C ALA A 89 -9.75 -14.05 19.21
N THR A 90 -8.60 -14.44 19.78
CA THR A 90 -7.83 -13.59 20.71
C THR A 90 -6.88 -12.62 20.00
N HIS A 91 -6.47 -12.91 18.76
CA HIS A 91 -5.50 -12.08 18.00
C HIS A 91 -6.09 -11.59 16.66
N SER A 92 -7.41 -11.48 16.56
CA SER A 92 -8.15 -11.15 15.34
C SER A 92 -7.69 -9.83 14.71
N LEU A 93 -7.38 -8.83 15.55
CA LEU A 93 -6.86 -7.52 15.14
C LEU A 93 -5.56 -7.62 14.32
N HIS A 94 -4.59 -8.38 14.81
CA HIS A 94 -3.28 -8.53 14.18
C HIS A 94 -3.41 -9.19 12.80
N PHE A 95 -4.29 -10.21 12.72
CA PHE A 95 -4.58 -10.89 11.48
C PHE A 95 -5.25 -9.96 10.47
N GLN A 96 -6.27 -9.20 10.88
CA GLN A 96 -6.97 -8.24 10.03
C GLN A 96 -6.03 -7.15 9.50
N LEU A 97 -5.16 -6.60 10.35
CA LEU A 97 -4.16 -5.61 9.95
C LEU A 97 -3.14 -6.20 8.97
N ALA A 98 -2.61 -7.39 9.23
CA ALA A 98 -1.68 -8.06 8.32
C ALA A 98 -2.32 -8.31 6.94
N LEU A 99 -3.59 -8.77 6.92
CA LEU A 99 -4.35 -8.94 5.69
C LEU A 99 -4.57 -7.61 4.96
N GLY A 100 -5.00 -6.56 5.68
CA GLY A 100 -5.25 -5.25 5.10
C GLY A 100 -4.01 -4.64 4.47
N VAL A 101 -2.89 -4.74 5.17
CA VAL A 101 -1.60 -4.30 4.67
C VAL A 101 -1.17 -5.13 3.44
N GLY A 102 -1.37 -6.45 3.44
CA GLY A 102 -1.13 -7.30 2.27
C GLY A 102 -1.96 -6.89 1.06
N ILE A 103 -3.23 -6.53 1.26
CA ILE A 103 -4.13 -6.01 0.20
C ILE A 103 -3.63 -4.67 -0.35
N LEU A 104 -3.18 -3.74 0.50
CA LEU A 104 -2.61 -2.47 0.05
C LEU A 104 -1.34 -2.68 -0.77
N VAL A 105 -0.44 -3.56 -0.33
CA VAL A 105 0.78 -3.92 -1.07
C VAL A 105 0.44 -4.58 -2.40
N PHE A 106 -0.55 -5.47 -2.45
CA PHE A 106 -1.06 -6.08 -3.68
C PHE A 106 -1.51 -5.03 -4.69
N SER A 107 -2.30 -4.06 -4.21
CA SER A 107 -2.88 -2.98 -5.00
C SER A 107 -1.79 -2.05 -5.54
N ALA A 108 -0.88 -1.61 -4.67
CA ALA A 108 0.26 -0.79 -5.03
C ALA A 108 1.15 -1.50 -6.08
N GLY A 109 1.45 -2.78 -5.89
CA GLY A 109 2.23 -3.56 -6.85
C GLY A 109 1.55 -3.64 -8.23
N GLY A 110 0.23 -3.78 -8.29
CA GLY A 110 -0.52 -3.74 -9.54
C GLY A 110 -0.44 -2.38 -10.25
N LEU A 111 -0.57 -1.29 -9.50
CA LEU A 111 -0.44 0.08 -10.02
C LEU A 111 0.99 0.38 -10.49
N ILE A 112 2.02 -0.04 -9.74
CA ILE A 112 3.43 0.09 -10.13
C ILE A 112 3.66 -0.65 -11.45
N GLN A 113 3.17 -1.88 -11.57
CA GLN A 113 3.31 -2.66 -12.79
C GLN A 113 2.66 -1.95 -13.99
N LEU A 114 1.44 -1.43 -13.81
CA LEU A 114 0.74 -0.67 -14.85
C LEU A 114 1.52 0.59 -15.24
N LEU A 115 1.92 1.39 -14.26
CA LEU A 115 2.64 2.64 -14.49
C LEU A 115 3.99 2.42 -15.17
N THR A 116 4.70 1.34 -14.81
CA THR A 116 5.95 0.94 -15.45
C THR A 116 5.79 0.69 -16.94
N ARG A 117 4.60 0.27 -17.41
CA ARG A 117 4.34 0.10 -18.86
C ARG A 117 4.29 1.42 -19.62
N PHE A 118 4.06 2.54 -18.94
CA PHE A 118 4.00 3.86 -19.56
C PHE A 118 5.31 4.63 -19.41
N THR A 119 6.07 4.37 -18.35
CA THR A 119 7.30 5.10 -18.04
C THR A 119 8.57 4.37 -18.45
N ASP A 120 8.50 3.05 -18.66
CA ASP A 120 9.64 2.15 -18.83
C ASP A 120 10.70 2.25 -17.70
N ASP A 121 10.32 2.82 -16.54
CA ASP A 121 11.19 3.07 -15.38
C ASP A 121 10.52 2.55 -14.10
N PRO A 122 10.84 1.31 -13.66
CA PRO A 122 10.27 0.72 -12.45
C PRO A 122 10.60 1.50 -11.16
N PRO A 123 11.84 1.97 -10.92
CA PRO A 123 12.15 2.83 -9.78
C PRO A 123 11.29 4.11 -9.72
N PHE A 124 11.15 4.81 -10.84
CA PHE A 124 10.33 6.02 -10.89
C PHE A 124 8.85 5.72 -10.62
N SER A 125 8.33 4.63 -11.21
CA SER A 125 6.94 4.19 -11.00
C SER A 125 6.67 3.84 -9.53
N SER A 126 7.60 3.15 -8.89
CA SER A 126 7.52 2.81 -7.46
C SER A 126 7.49 4.05 -6.58
N TRP A 127 8.37 5.02 -6.87
CA TRP A 127 8.40 6.30 -6.17
C TRP A 127 7.09 7.07 -6.33
N MET A 128 6.55 7.17 -7.54
CA MET A 128 5.27 7.84 -7.78
C MET A 128 4.12 7.23 -7.00
N ILE A 129 4.00 5.89 -7.00
CA ILE A 129 2.95 5.20 -6.25
C ILE A 129 3.13 5.37 -4.75
N PHE A 130 4.37 5.40 -4.25
CA PHE A 130 4.65 5.75 -2.85
C PHE A 130 4.18 7.17 -2.51
N CYS A 131 4.55 8.17 -3.32
CA CYS A 131 4.11 9.55 -3.12
C CYS A 131 2.58 9.67 -3.15
N LEU A 132 1.92 8.99 -4.08
CA LEU A 132 0.46 8.95 -4.18
C LEU A 132 -0.15 8.32 -2.93
N ALA A 133 0.40 7.20 -2.43
CA ALA A 133 -0.09 6.55 -1.22
C ALA A 133 0.04 7.46 0.01
N VAL A 134 1.16 8.18 0.16
CA VAL A 134 1.36 9.16 1.25
C VAL A 134 0.39 10.33 1.12
N LEU A 135 0.18 10.84 -0.09
CA LEU A 135 -0.76 11.93 -0.35
C LEU A 135 -2.21 11.53 -0.01
N LEU A 136 -2.63 10.32 -0.41
CA LEU A 136 -3.96 9.78 -0.11
C LEU A 136 -4.12 9.45 1.37
N ALA A 137 -3.10 8.88 2.03
CA ALA A 137 -3.12 8.58 3.46
C ALA A 137 -3.27 9.84 4.31
N SER A 138 -2.63 10.93 3.88
CA SER A 138 -2.71 12.24 4.52
C SER A 138 -3.89 13.08 4.04
N ALA A 139 -4.73 12.60 3.12
CA ALA A 139 -5.86 13.35 2.58
C ALA A 139 -6.75 13.99 3.65
N PRO A 140 -7.11 13.30 4.75
CA PRO A 140 -7.92 13.91 5.82
C PRO A 140 -7.24 15.07 6.56
N LEU A 141 -5.95 15.32 6.36
CA LEU A 141 -5.27 16.49 6.94
C LEU A 141 -5.45 17.75 6.10
N TRP A 142 -5.30 17.63 4.79
CA TRP A 142 -5.17 18.79 3.91
C TRP A 142 -6.40 19.06 3.05
N THR A 143 -7.31 18.09 2.90
CA THR A 143 -8.52 18.23 2.06
C THR A 143 -9.68 18.94 2.77
N GLY A 144 -9.50 19.34 4.02
CA GLY A 144 -10.53 20.01 4.82
C GLY A 144 -11.21 21.18 4.12
N PRO A 145 -10.45 22.18 3.62
CA PRO A 145 -11.02 23.31 2.87
C PRO A 145 -11.77 22.89 1.60
N ALA A 146 -11.44 21.73 1.01
CA ALA A 146 -12.13 21.24 -0.17
C ALA A 146 -13.52 20.68 0.15
N VAL A 147 -13.75 20.17 1.37
CA VAL A 147 -15.06 19.68 1.81
C VAL A 147 -16.09 20.81 1.81
N ASP A 148 -15.69 22.01 2.23
CA ASP A 148 -16.57 23.19 2.27
C ASP A 148 -17.01 23.65 0.88
N LEU A 149 -16.29 23.24 -0.17
CA LEU A 149 -16.65 23.53 -1.57
C LEU A 149 -17.64 22.52 -2.16
N ILE A 150 -17.88 21.40 -1.47
CA ILE A 150 -18.76 20.33 -1.96
C ILE A 150 -20.21 20.59 -1.50
N PRO A 151 -21.20 20.62 -2.41
CA PRO A 151 -22.61 20.88 -2.04
C PRO A 151 -23.20 19.91 -1.01
N SER A 152 -22.66 18.69 -0.95
CA SER A 152 -22.98 17.69 0.06
C SER A 152 -21.73 17.38 0.90
N PRO A 153 -21.50 18.12 1.99
CA PRO A 153 -20.27 18.00 2.78
C PRO A 153 -20.12 16.60 3.41
N LEU A 154 -21.23 15.94 3.80
CA LEU A 154 -21.18 14.58 4.33
C LEU A 154 -20.65 13.58 3.29
N TRP A 155 -21.16 13.66 2.05
CA TRP A 155 -20.71 12.77 0.98
C TRP A 155 -19.25 13.03 0.61
N GLY A 156 -18.86 14.31 0.50
CA GLY A 156 -17.47 14.69 0.24
C GLY A 156 -16.50 14.20 1.31
N THR A 157 -16.86 14.38 2.59
CA THR A 157 -16.10 13.90 3.75
C THR A 157 -15.94 12.38 3.69
N ASN A 158 -17.04 11.64 3.47
CA ASN A 158 -17.02 10.19 3.38
C ASN A 158 -16.17 9.68 2.21
N LEU A 159 -16.18 10.35 1.06
CA LEU A 159 -15.32 9.97 -0.07
C LEU A 159 -13.84 10.14 0.28
N ILE A 160 -13.45 11.28 0.85
CA ILE A 160 -12.05 11.55 1.21
C ILE A 160 -11.54 10.48 2.17
N ILE A 161 -12.35 10.14 3.18
CA ILE A 161 -12.02 9.09 4.15
C ILE A 161 -11.98 7.73 3.45
N ALA A 162 -12.93 7.42 2.56
CA ALA A 162 -12.97 6.14 1.86
C ALA A 162 -11.77 5.89 0.94
N PHE A 163 -11.18 6.93 0.35
CA PHE A 163 -9.99 6.80 -0.50
C PHE A 163 -8.67 6.76 0.26
N SER A 164 -8.67 7.09 1.54
CA SER A 164 -7.47 7.07 2.36
C SER A 164 -7.10 5.63 2.75
N PRO A 165 -5.92 5.12 2.35
CA PRO A 165 -5.46 3.80 2.78
C PRO A 165 -5.25 3.74 4.30
N LEU A 166 -5.00 4.88 4.95
CA LEU A 166 -4.93 4.97 6.41
C LEU A 166 -6.31 4.74 7.05
N SER A 167 -7.37 5.31 6.48
CA SER A 167 -8.74 5.10 6.96
C SER A 167 -9.22 3.66 6.74
N TYR A 168 -8.75 2.99 5.68
CA TYR A 168 -8.96 1.55 5.52
C TYR A 168 -8.28 0.73 6.64
N LEU A 169 -7.00 0.98 6.94
CA LEU A 169 -6.32 0.28 8.02
C LEU A 169 -6.95 0.58 9.39
N ALA A 170 -7.38 1.83 9.60
CA ALA A 170 -8.11 2.23 10.79
C ALA A 170 -9.45 1.49 10.94
N SER A 171 -10.18 1.29 9.83
CA SER A 171 -11.44 0.52 9.84
C SER A 171 -11.23 -0.95 10.19
N LEU A 172 -10.12 -1.56 9.78
CA LEU A 172 -9.72 -2.92 10.17
C LEU A 172 -9.26 -2.98 11.63
N ALA A 173 -8.72 -1.88 12.14
CA ALA A 173 -8.28 -1.78 13.53
C ALA A 173 -9.42 -1.44 14.50
N GLU A 174 -10.63 -1.19 13.99
CA GLU A 174 -11.74 -0.58 14.74
C GLU A 174 -11.31 0.71 15.49
N TRP A 175 -10.36 1.45 14.90
CA TRP A 175 -9.73 2.60 15.53
C TRP A 175 -10.16 3.90 14.86
N ASP A 176 -10.83 4.77 15.61
CA ASP A 176 -11.24 6.10 15.13
C ASP A 176 -10.13 7.14 15.34
N TYR A 177 -9.11 7.08 14.50
CA TYR A 177 -7.96 7.99 14.60
C TYR A 177 -8.32 9.46 14.34
N LEU A 178 -9.40 9.73 13.61
CA LEU A 178 -9.85 11.09 13.30
C LEU A 178 -10.41 11.81 14.53
N ARG A 179 -10.88 11.07 15.54
CA ARG A 179 -11.22 11.60 16.87
C ARG A 179 -10.05 11.62 17.85
N GLY A 180 -8.88 11.16 17.43
CA GLY A 180 -7.67 11.28 18.23
C GLY A 180 -7.36 12.75 18.53
N GLU A 181 -6.88 13.05 19.73
CA GLU A 181 -6.61 14.42 20.19
C GLU A 181 -5.75 15.23 19.21
N TRP A 182 -4.74 14.58 18.61
CA TRP A 182 -3.89 15.23 17.61
C TRP A 182 -4.65 15.59 16.33
N PHE A 183 -5.41 14.65 15.75
CA PHE A 183 -6.20 14.90 14.54
C PHE A 183 -7.28 15.94 14.79
N TYR A 184 -7.94 15.91 15.94
CA TYR A 184 -8.94 16.90 16.31
C TYR A 184 -8.39 18.33 16.36
N ARG A 185 -7.11 18.50 16.74
CA ARG A 185 -6.43 19.80 16.79
C ARG A 185 -5.88 20.27 15.44
N HIS A 186 -5.48 19.35 14.57
CA HIS A 186 -4.71 19.67 13.35
C HIS A 186 -5.48 19.45 12.05
N SER A 187 -6.67 18.84 12.12
CA SER A 187 -7.53 18.60 10.96
C SER A 187 -8.94 19.13 11.21
N PRO A 188 -9.55 19.81 10.23
CA PRO A 188 -10.94 20.23 10.32
C PRO A 188 -11.92 19.04 10.33
N PHE A 189 -11.47 17.82 9.99
CA PHE A 189 -12.31 16.62 10.04
C PHE A 189 -12.69 16.20 11.45
N GLY A 190 -11.96 16.65 12.49
CA GLY A 190 -12.29 16.32 13.88
C GLY A 190 -13.69 16.77 14.31
N GLY A 191 -14.21 17.85 13.71
CA GLY A 191 -15.55 18.37 13.98
C GLY A 191 -16.63 17.92 13.00
N LEU A 192 -16.27 17.22 11.92
CA LEU A 192 -17.19 16.82 10.87
C LEU A 192 -17.85 15.47 11.18
N ARG A 193 -19.06 15.26 10.65
CA ARG A 193 -19.70 13.94 10.65
C ARG A 193 -19.12 13.12 9.51
N TYR A 194 -18.73 11.89 9.81
CA TYR A 194 -18.25 10.93 8.83
C TYR A 194 -18.58 9.50 9.24
N GLU A 195 -18.54 8.62 8.25
CA GLU A 195 -18.62 7.17 8.42
C GLU A 195 -17.41 6.54 7.75
N TYR A 196 -16.70 5.68 8.48
CA TYR A 196 -15.64 4.87 7.88
C TYR A 196 -16.23 3.91 6.85
N PRO A 197 -15.51 3.64 5.75
CA PRO A 197 -15.93 2.59 4.83
C PRO A 197 -15.96 1.25 5.57
N SER A 198 -16.91 0.39 5.20
CA SER A 198 -16.88 -1.00 5.64
C SER A 198 -15.54 -1.62 5.22
N ALA A 199 -14.80 -2.19 6.18
CA ALA A 199 -13.51 -2.82 5.91
C ALA A 199 -13.61 -3.90 4.82
N ALA A 200 -14.71 -4.65 4.76
CA ALA A 200 -14.96 -5.64 3.72
C ALA A 200 -15.10 -5.00 2.33
N ILE A 201 -15.88 -3.92 2.21
CA ILE A 201 -16.06 -3.21 0.94
C ILE A 201 -14.74 -2.60 0.49
N ALA A 202 -14.01 -1.93 1.40
CA ALA A 202 -12.70 -1.36 1.11
C ALA A 202 -11.68 -2.43 0.67
N SER A 203 -11.68 -3.59 1.33
CA SER A 203 -10.84 -4.74 0.94
C SER A 203 -11.11 -5.17 -0.50
N ILE A 204 -12.38 -5.34 -0.87
CA ILE A 204 -12.80 -5.72 -2.23
C ILE A 204 -12.35 -4.67 -3.25
N VAL A 205 -12.53 -3.37 -2.94
CA VAL A 205 -12.13 -2.28 -3.83
C VAL A 205 -10.62 -2.28 -4.07
N TYR A 206 -9.80 -2.38 -3.02
CA TYR A 206 -8.34 -2.42 -3.18
C TYR A 206 -7.88 -3.66 -3.95
N VAL A 207 -8.40 -4.85 -3.62
CA VAL A 207 -8.13 -6.06 -4.40
C VAL A 207 -8.53 -5.87 -5.87
N GLY A 208 -9.69 -5.27 -6.12
CA GLY A 208 -10.15 -4.90 -7.46
C GLY A 208 -9.18 -3.99 -8.20
N ILE A 209 -8.69 -2.92 -7.55
CA ILE A 209 -7.68 -2.00 -8.12
C ILE A 209 -6.42 -2.78 -8.51
N GLY A 210 -5.92 -3.64 -7.63
CA GLY A 210 -4.74 -4.46 -7.92
C GLY A 210 -4.94 -5.42 -9.10
N LEU A 211 -6.09 -6.10 -9.15
CA LEU A 211 -6.43 -7.04 -10.23
C LEU A 211 -6.59 -6.31 -11.57
N VAL A 212 -7.36 -5.23 -11.61
CA VAL A 212 -7.61 -4.44 -12.83
C VAL A 212 -6.31 -3.84 -13.34
N SER A 213 -5.49 -3.25 -12.46
CA SER A 213 -4.22 -2.64 -12.88
C SER A 213 -3.28 -3.67 -13.50
N ARG A 214 -3.20 -4.87 -12.92
CA ARG A 214 -2.40 -5.98 -13.46
C ARG A 214 -2.93 -6.48 -14.79
N TYR A 215 -4.24 -6.66 -14.89
CA TYR A 215 -4.89 -7.09 -16.12
C TYR A 215 -4.57 -6.11 -17.26
N LEU A 216 -4.73 -4.81 -17.01
CA LEU A 216 -4.37 -3.76 -17.97
C LEU A 216 -2.88 -3.77 -18.29
N ALA A 217 -2.00 -3.92 -17.30
CA ALA A 217 -0.55 -3.98 -17.51
C ALA A 217 -0.13 -5.17 -18.41
N ASN A 218 -0.84 -6.29 -18.31
CA ASN A 218 -0.62 -7.47 -19.14
C ASN A 218 -1.19 -7.31 -20.55
N LEU A 219 -2.34 -6.63 -20.72
CA LEU A 219 -2.86 -6.30 -22.04
C LEU A 219 -1.93 -5.35 -22.81
N LEU A 220 -1.22 -4.49 -22.11
CA LEU A 220 -0.25 -3.56 -22.69
C LEU A 220 1.08 -4.23 -23.08
N ASN A 221 1.35 -5.48 -22.68
CA ASN A 221 2.46 -6.26 -23.21
C ASN A 221 2.19 -6.61 -24.67
N ARG A 222 2.49 -5.68 -25.58
CA ARG A 222 2.56 -6.00 -27.00
C ARG A 222 3.78 -6.89 -27.22
N PRO A 223 3.63 -8.07 -27.87
CA PRO A 223 4.79 -8.82 -28.30
C PRO A 223 5.64 -7.92 -29.20
N SER A 224 6.89 -7.72 -28.81
CA SER A 224 7.84 -6.95 -29.60
C SER A 224 8.08 -7.70 -30.91
N ALA A 225 7.37 -7.29 -31.97
CA ALA A 225 7.50 -7.79 -33.35
C ALA A 225 8.93 -7.71 -33.90
N THR A 226 9.85 -7.06 -33.18
CA THR A 226 11.27 -6.92 -33.49
C THR A 226 12.11 -8.17 -33.23
N THR A 227 11.65 -9.15 -32.43
CA THR A 227 12.39 -10.41 -32.24
C THR A 227 12.22 -11.36 -33.45
N ASP A 228 11.04 -11.40 -34.06
CA ASP A 228 10.78 -12.24 -35.24
C ASP A 228 11.48 -11.72 -36.50
N ALA A 229 11.62 -10.40 -36.65
CA ALA A 229 12.34 -9.81 -37.78
C ALA A 229 13.86 -10.13 -37.76
N ARG A 230 14.48 -10.26 -36.57
CA ARG A 230 15.90 -10.64 -36.46
C ARG A 230 16.13 -12.14 -36.64
N ALA A 231 15.19 -12.99 -36.24
CA ALA A 231 15.27 -14.43 -36.49
C ALA A 231 15.15 -14.76 -38.00
N GLY A 232 14.32 -14.02 -38.75
CA GLY A 232 14.18 -14.20 -40.20
C GLY A 232 15.40 -13.78 -41.03
N ILE A 233 16.17 -12.79 -40.59
CA ILE A 233 17.35 -12.30 -41.35
C ILE A 233 18.56 -13.24 -41.16
N SER A 234 18.67 -13.94 -40.03
CA SER A 234 19.79 -14.86 -39.77
C SER A 234 19.71 -16.18 -40.54
N GLN A 235 18.59 -16.51 -41.18
CA GLN A 235 18.43 -17.73 -42.00
C GLN A 235 18.60 -17.46 -43.51
N ALA A 236 18.87 -16.22 -43.92
CA ALA A 236 18.91 -15.81 -45.33
C ALA A 236 20.32 -15.54 -45.87
N THR A 237 21.35 -16.17 -45.32
CA THR A 237 22.71 -16.17 -45.90
C THR A 237 23.11 -17.60 -46.30
N PRO A 238 23.12 -17.93 -47.61
CA PRO A 238 23.66 -19.18 -48.13
C PRO A 238 25.19 -19.24 -48.11
#